data_AF-A0A350BRY6-F1
#
_entry.id   AF-A0A350BRY6-F1
#
_cell.length_a   1.000
_cell.length_b   1.000
_cell.length_c   1.000
_cell.angle_alpha   90.00
_cell.angle_beta   90.00
_cell.angle_gamma   90.00
#
_symmetry.space_group_name_H-M   'P 1'
#
loop_
_entity.id
_entity.type
_entity.pdbx_description
1 polymer ?
#
loop_
_entity_poly.entity_id
_entity_poly.type
_entity_poly.pdbx_seq_one_letter_code
_entity_poly.pdbx_strand_id
1 'polypeptide(L)'
;MIEEAFIPNNNLLSFGNGDLIKFTQKERAAFQEGYLNQSENPVFKKSMDLIIGSGNKIGRSFLNWEDTSLFQLQGSHFSPLNQWINSPGYTSALSPMRPI
;
A
#
# COMPACT_ATOMS: atom_id res chain seq x y z
N MET A 1 2.69 0.41 14.60
CA MET A 1 1.37 -0.26 14.62
C MET A 1 0.44 0.64 13.82
N ILE A 2 -0.26 0.10 12.82
CA ILE A 2 -1.17 0.84 11.90
C ILE A 2 -2.56 0.18 11.84
N GLU A 3 -2.92 -0.55 12.90
CA GLU A 3 -4.16 -1.32 12.98
C GLU A 3 -5.41 -0.47 12.71
N GLU A 4 -5.37 0.81 13.09
CA GLU A 4 -6.48 1.75 12.88
C GLU A 4 -6.75 2.06 11.39
N ALA A 5 -5.77 1.81 10.51
CA ALA A 5 -5.93 1.95 9.06
C ALA A 5 -6.68 0.77 8.43
N PHE A 6 -6.75 -0.38 9.13
CA PHE A 6 -7.38 -1.60 8.63
C PHE A 6 -8.85 -1.72 9.06
N ILE A 7 -9.71 -0.88 8.48
CA ILE A 7 -11.16 -0.90 8.76
C ILE A 7 -11.83 -1.98 7.90
N PRO A 8 -12.86 -2.69 8.40
CA PRO A 8 -13.68 -3.58 7.58
C PRO A 8 -14.16 -2.92 6.29
N ASN A 9 -14.03 -3.64 5.17
CA ASN A 9 -14.45 -3.21 3.82
C ASN A 9 -13.77 -1.94 3.26
N ASN A 10 -12.70 -1.44 3.87
CA ASN A 10 -11.99 -0.25 3.42
C ASN A 10 -10.48 -0.49 3.24
N ASN A 11 -10.12 -1.67 2.72
CA ASN A 11 -8.72 -2.11 2.56
C ASN A 11 -8.37 -2.36 1.09
N LEU A 12 -8.97 -1.57 0.21
CA LEU A 12 -8.80 -1.65 -1.23
C LEU A 12 -8.53 -0.26 -1.80
N LEU A 13 -7.55 -0.18 -2.69
CA LEU A 13 -7.32 0.96 -3.57
C LEU A 13 -7.59 0.49 -5.00
N SER A 14 -8.61 1.04 -5.65
CA SER A 14 -8.99 0.67 -7.02
C SER A 14 -8.48 1.69 -8.02
N PHE A 15 -8.07 1.22 -9.20
CA PHE A 15 -7.64 2.04 -10.32
C PHE A 15 -8.70 2.01 -11.44
N GLY A 16 -8.69 3.04 -12.31
CA GLY A 16 -9.72 3.20 -13.35
C GLY A 16 -9.74 2.10 -14.43
N ASN A 17 -8.66 1.33 -14.57
CA ASN A 17 -8.56 0.20 -15.48
C ASN A 17 -9.02 -1.14 -14.88
N GLY A 18 -9.50 -1.14 -13.62
CA GLY A 18 -9.92 -2.34 -12.89
C GLY A 18 -8.81 -3.02 -12.10
N ASP A 19 -7.57 -2.54 -12.18
CA ASP A 19 -6.51 -3.00 -11.28
C ASP A 19 -6.81 -2.55 -9.85
N LEU A 20 -6.24 -3.25 -8.87
CA LEU A 20 -6.38 -2.88 -7.46
C LEU A 20 -5.14 -3.20 -6.64
N ILE A 21 -4.98 -2.49 -5.53
CA ILE A 21 -4.11 -2.88 -4.41
C ILE A 21 -5.00 -3.25 -3.24
N LYS A 22 -4.82 -4.46 -2.74
CA LYS A 22 -5.42 -4.94 -1.50
C LYS A 22 -4.43 -4.82 -0.36
N PHE A 23 -4.89 -4.24 0.74
CA PHE A 23 -4.12 -4.12 1.96
C PHE A 23 -4.54 -5.23 2.90
N THR A 24 -3.57 -6.01 3.39
CA THR A 24 -3.83 -7.10 4.34
C THR A 24 -2.98 -6.94 5.59
N GLN A 25 -3.54 -7.34 6.72
CA GLN A 25 -2.82 -7.41 7.99
C GLN A 25 -2.91 -8.83 8.53
N LYS A 26 -1.78 -9.38 8.97
CA LYS A 26 -1.69 -10.65 9.68
C LYS A 26 -0.74 -10.48 10.86
N GLU A 27 -1.28 -10.63 12.06
CA GLU A 27 -0.52 -10.46 13.31
C GLU A 27 0.22 -9.11 13.33
N ARG A 28 1.56 -9.14 13.29
CA ARG A 28 2.43 -7.95 13.35
C ARG A 28 2.94 -7.49 11.98
N ALA A 29 2.49 -8.13 10.90
CA ALA A 29 2.89 -7.79 9.55
C ALA A 29 1.71 -7.28 8.73
N ALA A 30 1.98 -6.35 7.84
CA ALA A 30 1.00 -5.79 6.93
C ALA A 30 1.58 -5.77 5.51
N PHE A 31 0.73 -5.92 4.51
CA PHE A 31 1.13 -6.15 3.13
C PHE A 31 0.31 -5.33 2.14
N GLN A 32 0.92 -5.03 1.00
CA GLN A 32 0.25 -4.56 -0.21
C GLN A 32 0.29 -5.66 -1.26
N GLU A 33 -0.87 -6.01 -1.79
CA GLU A 33 -1.04 -7.03 -2.82
C GLU A 33 -1.66 -6.39 -4.06
N GLY A 34 -0.91 -6.32 -5.16
CA GLY A 34 -1.39 -5.75 -6.41
C GLY A 34 -2.03 -6.81 -7.30
N TYR A 35 -3.20 -6.53 -7.86
CA TYR A 35 -3.94 -7.42 -8.75
C TYR A 35 -4.24 -6.69 -10.05
N LEU A 36 -3.90 -7.33 -11.17
CA LEU A 36 -4.41 -6.89 -12.47
C LEU A 36 -5.91 -7.16 -12.55
N ASN A 37 -6.61 -6.38 -13.36
CA ASN A 37 -8.04 -6.58 -13.62
C ASN A 37 -8.34 -8.05 -13.96
N GLN A 38 -9.34 -8.64 -13.30
CA GLN A 38 -9.75 -10.04 -13.43
C GLN A 38 -8.72 -11.10 -12.99
N SER A 39 -7.59 -10.70 -12.40
CA SER A 39 -6.63 -11.65 -11.84
C SER A 39 -7.08 -12.14 -10.47
N GLU A 40 -7.12 -13.46 -10.28
CA GLU A 40 -7.36 -14.08 -8.96
C GLU A 40 -6.11 -14.07 -8.07
N ASN A 41 -4.92 -14.02 -8.68
CA ASN A 41 -3.64 -14.01 -7.97
C ASN A 41 -2.99 -12.63 -8.03
N PRO A 42 -2.29 -12.21 -6.95
CA PRO A 42 -1.58 -10.95 -6.96
C PRO A 42 -0.34 -11.04 -7.88
N VAL A 43 -0.11 -10.01 -8.67
CA VAL A 43 1.12 -9.85 -9.47
C VAL A 43 2.32 -9.45 -8.61
N PHE A 44 2.06 -8.89 -7.42
CA PHE A 44 3.07 -8.70 -6.38
C PHE A 44 2.44 -8.73 -4.99
N LYS A 45 3.25 -9.10 -4.01
CA LYS A 45 2.93 -8.98 -2.58
C LYS A 45 4.17 -8.46 -1.86
N LYS A 46 4.07 -7.28 -1.25
CA LYS A 46 5.18 -6.62 -0.53
C LYS A 46 4.80 -6.33 0.91
N SER A 47 5.73 -6.55 1.84
CA SER A 47 5.52 -6.21 3.26
C SER A 47 5.73 -4.72 3.48
N MET A 48 4.96 -4.16 4.40
CA MET A 48 5.07 -2.76 4.82
C MET A 48 6.01 -2.70 6.03
N ASP A 49 7.31 -2.76 5.76
CA ASP A 49 8.35 -2.95 6.79
C ASP A 49 8.63 -1.67 7.58
N LEU A 50 8.60 -0.52 6.91
CA LEU A 50 8.81 0.79 7.53
C LEU A 50 7.67 1.73 7.18
N ILE A 51 7.40 2.67 8.08
CA ILE A 51 6.41 3.72 7.90
C ILE A 51 7.16 5.05 7.83
N ILE A 52 6.91 5.84 6.79
CA ILE A 52 7.44 7.19 6.62
C ILE A 52 6.30 8.21 6.46
N GLY A 53 6.66 9.50 6.54
CA GLY A 53 5.73 10.61 6.39
C GLY A 53 5.37 11.27 7.72
N SER A 54 4.21 11.93 7.76
CA SER A 54 3.77 12.76 8.90
C SER A 54 3.23 11.98 10.12
N GLY A 55 3.46 10.67 10.16
CA GLY A 55 2.84 9.77 11.14
C GLY A 55 1.32 9.78 11.05
N ASN A 56 0.63 9.71 12.18
CA ASN A 56 -0.83 9.57 12.23
C ASN A 56 -1.60 10.82 11.79
N LYS A 57 -0.95 11.96 11.53
CA LYS A 57 -1.61 13.25 11.29
C LYS A 57 -2.16 13.42 9.88
N ILE A 58 -1.41 13.08 8.83
CA ILE A 58 -1.81 13.36 7.44
C ILE A 58 -1.67 12.10 6.58
N GLY A 59 -0.44 11.75 6.22
CA GLY A 59 -0.14 10.63 5.33
C GLY A 59 0.91 9.71 5.92
N ARG A 60 0.69 8.42 5.72
CA ARG A 60 1.64 7.34 5.98
C ARG A 60 1.95 6.64 4.67
N SER A 61 3.21 6.67 4.27
CA SER A 61 3.71 5.86 3.17
C SER A 61 4.54 4.71 3.72
N PHE A 62 4.67 3.64 2.96
CA PHE A 62 5.31 2.42 3.43
C PHE A 62 6.55 2.13 2.60
N LEU A 63 7.58 1.63 3.26
CA LEU A 63 8.76 1.11 2.60
C LEU A 63 8.88 -0.39 2.83
N ASN A 64 9.48 -1.05 1.86
CA ASN A 64 9.80 -2.47 1.89
C ASN A 64 11.31 -2.64 1.65
N TRP A 65 11.91 -3.59 2.36
CA TRP A 65 13.26 -4.05 2.09
C TRP A 65 13.25 -5.10 0.97
N GLU A 66 14.08 -4.88 -0.04
CA GLU A 66 14.48 -5.89 -1.01
C GLU A 66 16.00 -5.98 -0.99
N ASP A 67 16.50 -7.13 -0.53
CA ASP A 67 17.91 -7.34 -0.22
C ASP A 67 18.47 -6.26 0.73
N THR A 68 19.35 -5.39 0.23
CA THR A 68 19.99 -4.32 0.99
C THR A 68 19.43 -2.93 0.65
N SER A 69 18.36 -2.88 -0.14
CA SER A 69 17.80 -1.65 -0.67
C SER A 69 16.38 -1.44 -0.16
N LEU A 70 16.07 -0.18 0.13
CA LEU A 70 14.71 0.22 0.46
C LEU A 70 13.99 0.72 -0.78
N PHE A 71 12.72 0.38 -0.83
CA PHE A 71 11.82 0.86 -1.85
C PHE A 71 10.57 1.42 -1.21
N GLN A 72 10.09 2.55 -1.72
CA GLN A 72 8.75 3.01 -1.37
C GLN A 72 7.71 2.14 -2.07
N LEU A 73 6.62 1.82 -1.39
CA LEU A 73 5.46 1.14 -1.94
C LEU A 73 4.44 2.14 -2.51
N GLN A 74 3.60 1.65 -3.42
CA GLN A 74 2.63 2.49 -4.14
C GLN A 74 1.50 3.01 -3.24
N GLY A 75 0.89 2.12 -2.45
CA GLY A 75 -0.22 2.49 -1.56
C GLY A 75 0.26 3.29 -0.35
N SER A 76 -0.50 4.32 0.00
CA SER A 76 -0.36 5.08 1.25
C SER A 76 -1.68 5.17 1.98
N HIS A 77 -1.64 5.45 3.27
CA HIS A 77 -2.82 5.72 4.07
C HIS A 77 -2.96 7.21 4.36
N PHE A 78 -4.14 7.77 4.06
CA PHE A 78 -4.49 9.16 4.34
C PHE A 78 -5.39 9.21 5.58
N SER A 79 -4.78 9.55 6.72
CA SER A 79 -5.44 9.53 8.03
C SER A 79 -6.70 10.41 8.13
N PRO A 80 -6.76 11.64 7.56
CA PRO A 80 -7.92 12.52 7.73
C PRO A 80 -9.24 11.94 7.23
N LEU A 81 -9.19 11.07 6.21
CA LEU A 81 -10.37 10.39 5.66
C LEU A 81 -10.36 8.88 5.93
N ASN A 82 -9.37 8.41 6.68
CA ASN A 82 -9.12 7.00 6.96
C ASN A 82 -9.23 6.10 5.72
N GLN A 83 -8.54 6.49 4.65
CA GLN A 83 -8.62 5.83 3.35
C GLN A 83 -7.24 5.50 2.78
N TRP A 84 -7.18 4.45 1.97
CA TRP A 84 -6.00 4.13 1.18
C TRP A 84 -5.99 4.96 -0.10
N ILE A 85 -4.83 5.49 -0.45
CA ILE A 85 -4.61 6.33 -1.62
C ILE A 85 -3.41 5.83 -2.41
N ASN A 86 -3.39 6.17 -3.71
CA ASN A 86 -2.17 6.07 -4.49
C ASN A 86 -1.19 7.16 -4.01
N SER A 87 0.04 6.76 -3.64
CA SER A 87 1.07 7.71 -3.20
C SER A 87 1.30 8.80 -4.25
N PRO A 88 1.49 10.07 -3.85
CA PRO A 88 1.91 11.11 -4.78
C PRO A 88 3.19 10.72 -5.54
N GLY A 89 3.17 10.92 -6.87
CA GLY A 89 4.28 10.57 -7.76
C GLY A 89 4.26 9.15 -8.30
N TYR A 90 3.28 8.31 -7.92
CA TYR A 90 2.97 7.08 -8.65
C TYR A 90 2.00 7.34 -9.79
N THR A 91 2.12 6.54 -10.85
CA THR A 91 1.14 6.53 -11.94
C THR A 91 -0.11 5.75 -11.52
N SER A 92 -1.13 5.75 -12.39
CA SER A 92 -2.33 4.93 -12.20
C SER A 92 -2.14 3.45 -12.57
N ALA A 93 -0.96 3.05 -13.04
CA ALA A 93 -0.62 1.66 -13.25
C ALA A 93 0.00 1.05 -11.99
N LEU A 94 -0.15 -0.26 -11.83
CA LEU A 94 0.50 -1.00 -10.76
C LEU A 94 2.03 -0.91 -10.87
N SER A 95 2.66 -0.53 -9.78
CA SER A 95 4.11 -0.51 -9.63
C SER A 95 4.47 -1.04 -8.23
N PRO A 96 5.12 -2.20 -8.12
CA PRO A 96 5.36 -2.86 -6.83
C PRO A 96 6.28 -2.04 -5.92
N MET A 97 7.16 -1.22 -6.50
CA MET A 97 8.18 -0.47 -5.77
C MET A 97 8.69 0.72 -6.58
N ARG A 98 9.18 1.75 -5.87
CA ARG A 98 9.97 2.86 -6.41
C ARG A 98 11.25 3.03 -5.58
N PRO A 99 12.44 3.13 -6.21
CA PRO A 99 13.66 3.48 -5.50
C PRO A 99 13.50 4.80 -4.73
N ILE A 100 14.14 4.89 -3.56
CA ILE A 100 14.24 6.09 -2.74
C ILE A 100 15.67 6.62 -2.69
#